data_AF-I4HRU9-F1
#
_entry.id   AF-I4HRU9-F1
#
_cell.length_a   1.000
_cell.length_b   1.000
_cell.length_c   1.000
_cell.angle_alpha   90.00
_cell.angle_beta   90.00
_cell.angle_gamma   90.00
#
_symmetry.space_group_name_H-M   'P 1'
#
loop_
_entity.id
_entity.type
_entity.pdbx_description
1 polymer ?
#
loop_
_entity_poly.entity_id
_entity_poly.type
_entity_poly.pdbx_seq_one_letter_code
_entity_poly.pdbx_strand_id
1 'polypeptide(L)' 'MPPYRTIPSNEEPQLESYLARLGLDFGWLFIFDRRKNALPMEERLSTEVVVTENQYRITVIRA' A
#
# COMPACT_ATOMS: atom_id res chain seq x y z
N MET A 1 18.78 -2.48 -4.03
CA MET A 1 17.42 -3.00 -3.75
C MET A 1 16.73 -2.00 -2.84
N PRO A 2 15.51 -1.54 -3.14
CA PRO A 2 14.80 -0.63 -2.27
C PRO A 2 14.44 -1.36 -0.96
N PRO A 3 14.46 -0.69 0.20
CA PRO A 3 14.18 -1.33 1.47
C PRO A 3 12.67 -1.60 1.57
N TYR A 4 12.29 -2.88 1.60
CA TYR A 4 10.91 -3.26 1.92
C TYR A 4 10.65 -2.95 3.40
N ARG A 5 9.61 -2.16 3.68
CA ARG A 5 9.11 -1.93 5.05
C ARG A 5 8.11 -3.05 5.38
N THR A 6 8.43 -3.86 6.38
CA THR A 6 7.49 -4.85 6.93
C THR A 6 6.48 -4.14 7.83
N ILE A 7 5.19 -4.30 7.55
CA ILE A 7 4.09 -3.80 8.39
C ILE A 7 3.65 -4.96 9.31
N PRO A 8 3.56 -4.75 10.64
CA PRO A 8 3.12 -5.79 11.57
C PRO A 8 1.66 -6.20 11.30
N SER A 9 1.39 -7.50 11.35
CA SER A 9 0.14 -8.17 10.94
C SER A 9 -1.13 -7.74 11.68
N ASN A 10 -1.01 -6.96 12.75
CA ASN A 10 -2.13 -6.49 13.57
C ASN A 10 -2.88 -5.26 13.00
N GLU A 11 -2.34 -4.57 11.99
CA GLU A 11 -2.95 -3.35 11.43
C GLU A 11 -3.62 -3.52 10.05
N GLU A 12 -3.36 -4.62 9.31
CA GLU A 12 -3.85 -4.82 7.94
C GLU A 12 -4.65 -6.13 7.64
N PRO A 13 -5.32 -6.82 8.59
CA PRO A 13 -5.95 -8.11 8.29
C PRO A 13 -7.06 -8.06 7.23
N GLN A 14 -7.60 -6.88 6.93
CA GLN A 14 -8.69 -6.72 5.96
C GLN A 14 -8.22 -6.80 4.50
N LEU A 15 -7.06 -6.21 4.16
CA LEU A 15 -6.58 -6.18 2.79
C LEU A 15 -6.00 -7.54 2.37
N GLU A 16 -5.23 -8.17 3.25
CA GLU A 16 -4.72 -9.53 3.02
C GLU A 16 -5.85 -10.54 2.85
N SER A 17 -6.87 -10.50 3.72
CA SER A 17 -8.04 -11.38 3.61
C SER A 17 -8.79 -11.18 2.29
N TYR A 18 -8.88 -9.94 1.81
CA TYR A 18 -9.49 -9.65 0.52
C TYR A 18 -8.69 -10.23 -0.66
N LEU A 19 -7.36 -10.05 -0.66
CA LEU A 19 -6.47 -10.62 -1.68
C LEU A 19 -6.46 -12.14 -1.66
N ALA A 20 -6.41 -12.75 -0.48
CA ALA A 20 -6.49 -14.20 -0.29
C ALA A 20 -7.78 -14.79 -0.86
N ARG A 21 -8.91 -14.11 -0.67
CA ARG A 21 -10.22 -14.52 -1.24
C ARG A 21 -10.27 -14.42 -2.75
N LEU A 22 -9.50 -13.51 -3.34
CA LEU A 22 -9.34 -13.38 -4.78
C LEU A 22 -8.29 -14.36 -5.34
N GLY A 23 -7.53 -15.05 -4.49
CA GLY A 23 -6.41 -15.90 -4.90
C GLY A 23 -5.22 -15.11 -5.45
N LEU A 24 -5.09 -13.84 -5.08
CA LEU A 24 -4.02 -12.94 -5.53
C LEU A 24 -2.99 -12.77 -4.42
N ASP A 25 -1.71 -12.85 -4.77
CA ASP A 25 -0.56 -12.58 -3.89
C ASP A 25 -0.05 -11.13 -4.02
N PHE A 26 -0.67 -10.32 -4.89
CA PHE A 26 -0.34 -8.91 -5.07
C PHE A 26 -1.59 -8.02 -5.23
N GLY A 27 -1.44 -6.74 -4.91
CA GLY A 27 -2.52 -5.75 -4.99
C GLY A 27 -2.02 -4.31 -5.14
N TRP A 28 -2.93 -3.41 -5.54
CA TRP A 28 -2.66 -1.98 -5.68
C TRP A 28 -3.57 -1.20 -4.75
N LEU A 29 -2.99 -0.33 -3.92
CA LEU A 29 -3.72 0.52 -2.98
C LEU A 29 -3.51 1.99 -3.37
N PHE A 30 -4.57 2.62 -3.88
CA PHE A 30 -4.57 4.03 -4.21
C PHE A 30 -5.11 4.87 -3.05
N ILE A 31 -4.28 5.74 -2.49
CA ILE A 31 -4.63 6.65 -1.41
C ILE A 31 -4.66 8.06 -1.98
N PHE A 32 -5.86 8.60 -2.16
CA PHE A 32 -6.07 9.97 -2.62
C PHE A 32 -6.24 10.91 -1.41
N ASP A 33 -5.32 11.85 -1.23
CA ASP A 33 -5.42 12.85 -0.19
C ASP A 33 -6.13 14.11 -0.70
N ARG A 34 -7.43 14.22 -0.40
CA ARG A 34 -8.31 15.33 -0.81
C ARG A 34 -8.13 16.63 0.01
N ARG A 35 -7.00 16.83 0.70
CA ARG A 35 -6.77 18.07 1.47
C ARG A 35 -6.61 19.28 0.53
N LYS A 36 -7.38 20.35 0.76
CA LYS A 36 -7.31 21.60 -0.03
C LYS A 36 -5.98 22.36 0.09
N ASN A 37 -5.21 22.12 1.16
CA ASN A 37 -3.88 22.69 1.39
C ASN A 37 -2.77 21.67 1.08
N ALA A 38 -3.06 20.70 0.23
CA ALA A 38 -2.12 19.71 -0.21
C ALA A 38 -0.93 20.37 -0.93
N LEU A 39 0.29 19.94 -0.59
CA LEU A 39 1.50 20.23 -1.37
C LEU A 39 1.31 19.85 -2.86
N PRO A 40 2.12 20.40 -3.79
CA PRO A 40 2.03 20.08 -5.21
C PRO A 40 2.01 18.57 -5.44
N MET A 41 1.32 18.12 -6.51
CA MET A 41 1.19 16.68 -6.80
C MET A 41 2.54 15.97 -6.89
N GLU A 42 3.59 16.65 -7.35
CA GLU A 42 4.97 16.13 -7.42
C GLU A 42 5.58 15.79 -6.05
N GLU A 43 5.18 16.49 -4.98
CA GLU A 43 5.68 16.24 -3.62
C GLU A 43 4.86 15.17 -2.88
N ARG A 44 3.65 14.87 -3.35
CA ARG A 44 2.71 13.93 -2.72
C ARG A 44 2.61 12.60 -3.45
N LEU A 45 2.94 12.59 -4.74
CA LEU A 45 2.95 11.40 -5.58
C LEU A 45 4.08 10.48 -5.13
N SER A 46 3.76 9.56 -4.23
CA SER A 46 4.69 8.54 -3.75
C SER A 46 4.18 7.16 -4.14
N THR A 47 5.07 6.33 -4.66
CA THR A 47 4.80 4.92 -4.94
C THR A 47 5.71 4.09 -4.07
N GLU A 48 5.13 3.31 -3.18
CA GLU A 48 5.85 2.44 -2.25
C GLU A 48 5.36 1.00 -2.43
N VAL A 49 6.30 0.06 -2.54
CA VAL A 49 5.97 -1.37 -2.54
C VAL A 49 6.13 -1.87 -1.11
N VAL A 50 5.02 -2.26 -0.51
CA VAL A 50 4.95 -2.84 0.83
C VAL A 50 4.79 -4.35 0.68
N VAL A 51 5.54 -5.10 1.49
CA VAL A 51 5.40 -6.55 1.57
C VAL A 51 4.91 -6.88 2.96
N THR A 52 3.78 -7.59 3.02
CA THR A 52 3.22 -7.99 4.30
C THR A 52 3.94 -9.23 4.86
N GLU A 53 3.72 -9.55 6.13
CA GLU A 53 4.29 -10.74 6.77
C GLU A 53 3.87 -12.04 6.06
N ASN A 54 2.67 -12.07 5.48
CA ASN A 54 2.14 -13.18 4.69
C ASN A 54 2.61 -13.16 3.22
N GLN A 55 3.66 -12.39 2.92
CA GLN A 55 4.27 -12.24 1.59
C GLN A 55 3.38 -11.62 0.51
N TYR A 56 2.28 -10.96 0.89
CA TYR A 56 1.48 -10.21 -0.08
C TYR A 56 2.23 -8.95 -0.52
N ARG A 57 2.29 -8.71 -1.83
CA ARG A 57 2.95 -7.53 -2.42
C ARG A 57 1.92 -6.44 -2.71
N ILE A 58 1.96 -5.35 -1.97
CA ILE A 58 1.02 -4.25 -2.12
C ILE A 58 1.77 -3.04 -2.68
N THR A 59 1.35 -2.56 -3.85
CA THR A 59 1.84 -1.30 -4.40
C THR A 59 0.95 -0.18 -3.89
N VAL A 60 1.47 0.64 -2.98
CA VAL A 60 0.77 1.79 -2.41
C VAL A 60 1.11 3.02 -3.22
N ILE A 61 0.12 3.64 -3.84
CA ILE A 61 0.26 4.89 -4.59
C ILE A 61 -0.48 5.97 -3.81
N ARG A 62 0.25 6.97 -3.33
CA ARG A 62 -0.30 8.15 -2.64
C ARG A 62 -0.32 9.31 -3.62
N ALA A 63 -1.45 10.01 -3.74
CA ALA A 63 -1.64 11.14 -4.65
C ALA A 63 -2.45 12.26 -3.98
#